data_AF-A0AAV2SQJ5-F1
#
_entry.id   AF-A0AAV2SQJ5-F1
#
_cell.length_a   1.000
_cell.length_b   1.000
_cell.length_c   1.000
_cell.angle_alpha   90.00
_cell.angle_beta   90.00
_cell.angle_gamma   90.00
#
_symmetry.space_group_name_H-M   'P 1'
#
loop_
_entity.id
_entity.type
_entity.pdbx_description
1 polymer ?
#
loop_
_entity_poly.entity_id
_entity_poly.type
_entity_poly.pdbx_seq_one_letter_code
_entity_poly.pdbx_strand_id
1 'polypeptide(L)'
;KCFKLFNDVNRNWTEAHSKCQEENHMLAMPTDADAVGLRKVIYDKYGRGLWMWLDGMASAGSENMMVQGNTMELSRDHMLWRPYEPEFREEEDMCLVMPLAQWFITNSPTQVYHTAPCNKSWATLCEAIV
;
A
#
# COMPACT_ATOMS: atom_id res chain seq x y z
N LYS A 1 -13.10 -4.07 -9.23
CA LYS A 1 -12.87 -2.92 -8.33
C LYS A 1 -12.39 -1.73 -9.15
N CYS A 2 -12.72 -0.50 -8.75
CA CYS A 2 -12.29 0.72 -9.44
C CYS A 2 -11.25 1.44 -8.59
N PHE A 3 -10.11 1.77 -9.19
CA PHE A 3 -9.01 2.43 -8.50
C PHE A 3 -8.70 3.79 -9.12
N LYS A 4 -8.34 4.76 -8.28
CA LYS A 4 -7.93 6.11 -8.68
C LYS A 4 -6.60 6.44 -8.04
N LEU A 5 -5.57 6.68 -8.85
CA LEU A 5 -4.25 7.08 -8.40
C LEU A 5 -4.13 8.61 -8.43
N PHE A 6 -3.70 9.18 -7.31
CA PHE A 6 -3.30 10.57 -7.15
C PHE A 6 -1.79 10.63 -6.94
N ASN A 7 -1.07 11.05 -7.99
CA ASN A 7 0.38 11.26 -8.00
C ASN A 7 0.75 12.74 -8.21
N ASP A 8 -0.20 13.63 -7.93
CA ASP A 8 -0.11 15.09 -8.01
C ASP A 8 0.69 15.68 -6.85
N VAL A 9 0.42 15.20 -5.64
CA VAL A 9 1.02 15.62 -4.38
C VAL A 9 1.30 14.37 -3.56
N ASN A 10 2.53 14.24 -3.08
CA ASN A 10 2.89 13.17 -2.16
C ASN A 10 2.30 13.46 -0.78
N ARG A 11 1.62 12.48 -0.20
CA ARG A 11 0.89 12.56 1.07
C ARG A 11 1.43 11.53 2.04
N ASN A 12 1.41 11.82 3.34
CA ASN A 12 1.59 10.77 4.34
C ASN A 12 0.38 9.83 4.39
N TRP A 13 0.50 8.73 5.12
CA TRP A 13 -0.54 7.69 5.09
C TRP A 13 -1.91 8.23 5.58
N THR A 14 -1.92 9.04 6.63
CA THR A 14 -3.14 9.68 7.16
C THR A 14 -3.75 10.66 6.16
N GLU A 15 -2.92 11.50 5.54
CA GLU A 15 -3.37 12.44 4.48
C GLU A 15 -3.90 11.71 3.25
N ALA A 16 -3.31 10.56 2.91
CA ALA A 16 -3.78 9.71 1.82
C ALA A 16 -5.18 9.13 2.13
N HIS A 17 -5.43 8.71 3.37
CA HIS A 17 -6.75 8.32 3.84
C HIS A 17 -7.76 9.45 3.68
N SER A 18 -7.46 10.63 4.23
CA SER A 18 -8.34 11.80 4.12
C SER A 18 -8.62 12.16 2.66
N LYS A 19 -7.60 12.08 1.80
CA LYS A 19 -7.78 12.36 0.37
C LYS A 19 -8.73 11.38 -0.31
N CYS A 20 -8.67 10.09 0.02
CA CYS A 20 -9.63 9.13 -0.53
C CYS A 20 -11.04 9.38 -0.01
N GLN A 21 -11.20 9.72 1.27
CA GLN A 21 -12.51 10.04 1.86
C GLN A 21 -13.16 11.27 1.21
N GLU A 22 -12.40 12.32 0.91
CA GLU A 22 -12.88 13.50 0.16
C GLU A 22 -13.47 13.14 -1.21
N GLU A 23 -12.97 12.07 -1.83
CA GLU A 23 -13.40 11.61 -3.13
C GLU A 23 -14.56 10.60 -3.02
N ASN A 24 -15.10 10.34 -1.83
CA ASN A 24 -16.04 9.25 -1.53
C ASN A 24 -15.46 7.85 -1.85
N HIS A 25 -14.17 7.68 -1.62
CA HIS A 25 -13.43 6.42 -1.77
C HIS A 25 -12.81 6.02 -0.42
N MET A 26 -12.23 4.83 -0.36
CA MET A 26 -11.34 4.41 0.72
C MET A 26 -9.90 4.30 0.21
N LEU A 27 -8.92 4.29 1.13
CA LEU A 27 -7.56 3.93 0.74
C LEU A 27 -7.60 2.49 0.20
N ALA A 28 -6.84 2.21 -0.86
CA ALA A 28 -7.00 0.96 -1.59
C ALA A 28 -6.48 -0.24 -0.79
N MET A 29 -7.26 -1.33 -0.83
CA MET A 29 -6.80 -2.67 -0.46
C MET A 29 -7.24 -3.65 -1.55
N PRO A 30 -6.47 -3.76 -2.65
CA PRO A 30 -6.78 -4.70 -3.71
C PRO A 30 -6.78 -6.12 -3.16
N THR A 31 -7.65 -6.98 -3.71
CA THR A 31 -7.64 -8.41 -3.38
C THR A 31 -6.33 -9.03 -3.85
N ASP A 32 -5.98 -10.20 -3.31
CA ASP A 32 -4.77 -10.92 -3.73
C ASP A 32 -4.71 -11.18 -5.23
N ALA A 33 -5.86 -11.53 -5.81
CA ALA A 33 -6.01 -11.78 -7.24
C ALA A 33 -5.77 -10.50 -8.08
N ASP A 34 -6.15 -9.33 -7.55
CA ASP A 34 -6.07 -8.06 -8.26
C ASP A 34 -4.72 -7.35 -8.05
N ALA A 35 -4.07 -7.53 -6.90
CA ALA A 35 -2.96 -6.67 -6.47
C ALA A 35 -1.76 -6.70 -7.44
N VAL A 36 -1.41 -7.87 -7.96
CA VAL A 36 -0.32 -8.03 -8.95
C VAL A 36 -0.67 -7.37 -10.28
N GLY A 37 -1.90 -7.61 -10.77
CA GLY A 37 -2.39 -7.03 -12.01
C GLY A 37 -2.49 -5.50 -11.93
N LEU A 38 -3.01 -4.98 -10.81
CA LEU A 38 -3.10 -3.56 -10.54
C LEU A 38 -1.72 -2.90 -10.53
N ARG A 39 -0.74 -3.50 -9.84
CA ARG A 39 0.64 -2.99 -9.83
C ARG A 39 1.19 -2.87 -11.25
N LYS A 40 0.97 -3.90 -12.08
CA LYS A 40 1.40 -3.90 -13.48
C LYS A 40 0.72 -2.80 -14.30
N VAL A 41 -0.61 -2.66 -14.19
CA VAL A 41 -1.36 -1.62 -14.92
C VAL A 41 -0.87 -0.23 -14.55
N ILE A 42 -0.63 0.03 -13.26
CA ILE A 42 -0.10 1.32 -12.82
C ILE A 42 1.32 1.53 -13.35
N TYR A 43 2.19 0.51 -13.28
CA TYR A 43 3.55 0.59 -13.81
C TYR A 43 3.58 0.90 -15.32
N ASP A 44 2.77 0.19 -16.11
CA ASP A 44 2.72 0.38 -17.56
C ASP A 44 2.24 1.80 -17.93
N LYS A 45 1.35 2.39 -17.12
CA LYS A 45 0.74 3.71 -17.37
C LYS A 45 1.57 4.89 -16.86
N TYR A 46 2.16 4.77 -15.67
CA TYR A 46 2.81 5.88 -14.98
C TYR A 46 4.34 5.72 -14.85
N GLY A 47 4.88 4.56 -15.21
CA GLY A 47 6.30 4.28 -15.19
C GLY A 47 6.85 3.88 -13.81
N ARG A 48 8.18 3.92 -13.72
CA ARG A 48 8.96 3.44 -12.57
C ARG A 48 9.08 4.47 -11.44
N GLY A 49 9.34 3.98 -10.23
CA GLY A 49 9.81 4.79 -9.10
C GLY A 49 8.70 5.36 -8.22
N LEU A 50 7.43 5.10 -8.55
CA LEU A 50 6.31 5.44 -7.68
C LEU A 50 6.19 4.46 -6.52
N TRP A 51 5.79 4.98 -5.37
CA TRP A 51 5.36 4.22 -4.21
C TRP A 51 3.97 4.74 -3.89
N MET A 52 3.07 3.87 -3.47
CA MET A 52 1.71 4.26 -3.13
C MET A 52 1.25 3.56 -1.86
N TRP A 53 0.51 4.31 -1.05
CA TRP A 53 -0.10 3.78 0.16
C TRP A 53 -1.20 2.78 -0.17
N LEU A 54 -1.28 1.74 0.68
CA LEU A 54 -2.42 0.84 0.79
C LEU A 54 -3.01 0.94 2.20
N ASP A 55 -4.23 0.46 2.36
CA ASP A 55 -5.02 0.52 3.60
C ASP A 55 -4.53 -0.47 4.68
N GLY A 56 -3.26 -0.39 5.07
CA GLY A 56 -2.69 -1.18 6.15
C GLY A 56 -1.80 -0.34 7.06
N MET A 57 -1.95 -0.52 8.37
CA MET A 57 -1.14 0.13 9.40
C MET A 57 -0.83 -0.85 10.55
N ALA A 58 0.39 -0.76 11.07
CA ALA A 58 0.84 -1.36 12.32
C ALA A 58 1.34 -0.22 13.23
N SER A 59 0.78 -0.11 14.43
CA SER A 59 1.28 0.86 15.42
C SER A 59 2.68 0.51 15.90
N ALA A 60 3.43 1.48 16.39
CA ALA A 60 4.71 1.27 17.05
C ALA A 60 4.61 0.19 18.15
N GLY A 61 5.52 -0.80 18.11
CA GLY A 61 5.53 -1.95 19.00
C GLY A 61 4.51 -3.06 18.64
N SER A 62 3.72 -2.89 17.57
CA SER A 62 2.83 -3.95 17.05
C SER A 62 3.61 -4.96 16.23
N GLU A 63 3.22 -6.23 16.34
CA GLU A 63 3.70 -7.31 15.47
C GLU A 63 2.76 -7.62 14.30
N ASN A 64 1.68 -6.85 14.19
CA ASN A 64 0.57 -7.13 13.27
C ASN A 64 0.28 -5.92 12.39
N MET A 65 0.14 -6.19 11.08
CA MET A 65 -0.36 -5.23 10.09
C MET A 65 -1.89 -5.36 10.03
N MET A 66 -2.59 -4.28 10.37
CA MET A 66 -4.05 -4.26 10.37
C MET A 66 -4.58 -3.48 9.18
N VAL A 67 -5.45 -4.12 8.40
CA VAL A 67 -6.21 -3.46 7.32
C VAL A 67 -7.34 -2.66 7.95
N GLN A 68 -7.36 -1.34 7.75
CA GLN A 68 -8.23 -0.48 8.57
C GLN A 68 -9.68 -0.51 8.08
N GLY A 69 -9.92 -0.63 6.77
CA GLY A 69 -11.27 -0.65 6.20
C GLY A 69 -12.11 -1.87 6.59
N ASN A 70 -11.51 -2.98 7.03
CA ASN A 70 -12.22 -4.19 7.44
C ASN A 70 -11.74 -4.78 8.77
N THR A 71 -10.82 -4.11 9.46
CA THR A 71 -10.22 -4.53 10.74
C THR A 71 -9.59 -5.93 10.68
N MET A 72 -9.15 -6.37 9.50
CA MET A 72 -8.56 -7.70 9.31
C MET A 72 -7.05 -7.62 9.48
N GLU A 73 -6.48 -8.61 10.16
CA GLU A 73 -5.04 -8.78 10.21
C GLU A 73 -4.52 -9.31 8.88
N LEU A 74 -3.50 -8.65 8.33
CA LEU A 74 -2.73 -9.14 7.22
C LEU A 74 -1.60 -10.04 7.75
N SER A 75 -1.79 -11.35 7.65
CA SER A 75 -0.85 -12.37 8.14
C SER A 75 0.59 -12.09 7.71
N ARG A 76 1.56 -12.33 8.61
CA ARG A 76 3.01 -12.19 8.31
C ARG A 76 3.50 -13.16 7.23
N ASP A 77 2.82 -14.29 7.05
CA ASP A 77 3.14 -15.29 6.02
C ASP A 77 2.40 -15.06 4.69
N HIS A 78 1.73 -13.91 4.54
CA HIS A 78 0.97 -13.61 3.34
C HIS A 78 1.87 -13.61 2.09
N MET A 79 1.46 -14.32 1.03
CA MET A 79 2.28 -14.57 -0.16
C MET A 79 2.67 -13.31 -0.95
N LEU A 80 1.97 -12.19 -0.71
CA LEU A 80 2.23 -10.90 -1.35
C LEU A 80 3.32 -10.09 -0.65
N TRP A 81 3.73 -10.47 0.57
CA TRP A 81 4.87 -9.85 1.23
C TRP A 81 6.15 -10.09 0.43
N ARG A 82 6.93 -9.02 0.30
CA ARG A 82 8.28 -9.15 -0.23
C ARG A 82 9.18 -9.95 0.71
N PRO A 83 10.31 -10.48 0.21
CA PRO A 83 11.29 -11.10 1.07
C PRO A 83 11.69 -10.13 2.19
N TYR A 84 11.72 -10.65 3.42
CA TYR A 84 12.02 -9.93 4.66
C TYR A 84 10.93 -8.95 5.15
N GLU A 85 9.73 -8.98 4.56
CA GLU A 85 8.55 -8.26 5.04
C GLU A 85 7.58 -9.18 5.79
N PRO A 86 6.70 -8.62 6.65
CA PRO A 86 6.67 -7.21 7.07
C PRO A 86 7.77 -6.85 8.08
N GLU A 87 8.33 -5.64 7.97
CA GLU A 87 9.19 -5.01 8.98
C GLU A 87 8.33 -4.17 9.94
N PHE A 88 8.42 -4.45 11.24
CA PHE A 88 7.77 -3.66 12.29
C PHE A 88 8.83 -3.02 13.20
N ARG A 89 8.49 -1.88 13.79
CA ARG A 89 9.40 -1.08 14.62
C ARG A 89 8.77 -0.76 15.97
N GLU A 90 9.61 -0.73 17.00
CA GLU A 90 9.19 -0.43 18.38
C GLU A 90 8.75 1.03 18.57
N GLU A 91 9.35 1.96 17.84
CA GLU A 91 9.21 3.40 18.08
C GLU A 91 8.51 4.17 16.95
N GLU A 92 8.07 3.47 15.89
CA GLU A 92 7.53 4.11 14.69
C GLU A 92 6.38 3.28 14.10
N ASP A 93 5.28 3.95 13.75
CA ASP A 93 4.16 3.34 13.03
C ASP A 93 4.59 2.96 11.61
N MET A 94 4.27 1.73 11.21
CA MET A 94 4.61 1.16 9.91
C MET A 94 3.34 0.95 9.09
N CYS A 95 3.34 1.42 7.85
CA CYS A 95 2.21 1.42 6.95
C CYS A 95 2.50 0.60 5.68
N LEU A 96 1.44 0.05 5.09
CA LEU A 96 1.51 -0.81 3.92
C LEU A 96 1.67 0.03 2.64
N VAL A 97 2.59 -0.37 1.78
CA VAL A 97 2.82 0.25 0.47
C VAL A 97 2.93 -0.76 -0.65
N MET A 98 2.61 -0.29 -1.85
CA MET A 98 2.88 -0.97 -3.10
C MET A 98 3.97 -0.21 -3.89
N PRO A 99 5.21 -0.72 -3.96
CA PRO A 99 6.28 -0.02 -4.66
C PRO A 99 6.36 -0.42 -6.15
N LEU A 100 6.68 0.55 -7.01
CA LEU A 100 6.91 0.41 -8.45
C LEU A 100 8.38 0.63 -8.85
N ALA A 101 9.32 0.44 -7.92
CA ALA A 101 10.74 0.48 -8.28
C ALA A 101 11.08 -0.71 -9.20
N GLN A 102 11.83 -0.46 -10.28
CA GLN A 102 12.14 -1.46 -11.30
C GLN A 102 12.69 -2.77 -10.70
N TRP A 103 13.59 -2.65 -9.73
CA TRP A 103 14.22 -3.80 -9.10
C TRP A 103 13.22 -4.66 -8.31
N PHE A 104 12.19 -4.06 -7.70
CA PHE A 104 11.12 -4.82 -7.04
C PHE A 104 10.28 -5.56 -8.06
N ILE A 105 9.95 -4.91 -9.17
CA ILE A 105 9.11 -5.52 -10.22
C ILE A 105 9.84 -6.68 -10.88
N THR A 106 11.14 -6.53 -11.15
CA THR A 106 11.93 -7.58 -11.81
C THR A 106 12.22 -8.76 -10.87
N ASN A 107 12.62 -8.52 -9.63
CA ASN A 107 13.05 -9.59 -8.72
C ASN A 107 11.91 -10.22 -7.92
N SER A 108 10.80 -9.50 -7.77
CA SER A 108 9.65 -9.90 -6.95
C SER A 108 8.34 -9.55 -7.67
N PRO A 109 8.07 -10.12 -8.86
CA PRO A 109 6.95 -9.71 -9.72
C PRO A 109 5.56 -9.97 -9.11
N THR A 110 5.44 -10.91 -8.17
CA THR A 110 4.19 -11.25 -7.49
C THR A 110 4.10 -10.74 -6.06
N GLN A 111 5.21 -10.29 -5.46
CA GLN A 111 5.23 -9.81 -4.09
C GLN A 111 5.19 -8.28 -4.11
N VAL A 112 3.98 -7.77 -3.86
CA VAL A 112 3.64 -6.36 -4.08
C VAL A 112 3.59 -5.55 -2.79
N TYR A 113 3.62 -6.21 -1.63
CA TYR A 113 3.53 -5.57 -0.33
C TYR A 113 4.90 -5.33 0.29
N HIS A 114 5.04 -4.15 0.86
CA HIS A 114 6.20 -3.72 1.61
C HIS A 114 5.72 -2.79 2.73
N THR A 115 6.45 -2.77 3.84
CA THR A 115 6.16 -1.86 4.95
C THR A 115 7.04 -0.62 4.87
N ALA A 116 6.57 0.47 5.46
CA ALA A 116 7.34 1.69 5.56
C ALA A 116 6.81 2.64 6.62
N PRO A 117 7.64 3.55 7.15
CA PRO A 117 7.17 4.54 8.12
C PRO A 117 5.99 5.36 7.62
N CYS A 118 4.90 5.41 8.38
CA CYS A 118 3.66 6.09 7.99
C CYS A 118 3.82 7.59 7.73
N ASN A 119 4.89 8.20 8.26
CA ASN A 119 5.24 9.62 8.09
C ASN A 119 5.90 9.97 6.74
N LYS A 120 6.25 8.97 5.92
CA LYS A 120 6.80 9.22 4.57
C LYS A 120 5.74 9.85 3.67
N SER A 121 6.14 10.41 2.53
CA SER A 121 5.20 11.03 1.61
C SER A 121 5.25 10.33 0.26
N TRP A 122 4.12 9.75 -0.15
CA TRP A 122 3.97 8.96 -1.37
C TRP A 122 2.64 9.20 -2.08
N ALA A 123 2.45 8.56 -3.24
CA ALA A 123 1.22 8.68 -3.99
C ALA A 123 0.05 8.02 -3.24
N THR A 124 -1.15 8.52 -3.50
CA THR A 124 -2.38 8.02 -2.89
C THR A 124 -3.13 7.15 -3.90
N LEU A 125 -3.38 5.89 -3.56
CA LEU A 125 -4.21 4.99 -4.34
C LEU A 125 -5.54 4.78 -3.62
N CYS A 126 -6.62 5.25 -4.23
CA CYS A 126 -7.96 5.09 -3.68
C CYS A 126 -8.72 3.98 -4.39
N GLU A 127 -9.64 3.34 -3.66
CA GLU A 127 -10.56 2.32 -4.14
C GLU A 127 -12.02 2.77 -3.92
N ALA A 128 -12.87 2.57 -4.91
CA ALA A 128 -14.27 2.95 -4.82
C ALA A 128 -15.02 2.06 -3.82
N ILE A 129 -15.83 2.69 -2.97
CA ILE A 129 -16.79 2.01 -2.09
C ILE A 129 -17.97 1.61 -3.00
N VAL A 130 -18.07 0.33 -3.35
CA VAL A 130 -19.14 -0.20 -4.22
C VAL A 130 -20.19 -0.94 -3.40
#